data_AF-A0A818QJF6-F1
#
_entry.id   AF-A0A818QJF6-F1
#
_cell.length_a   1.000
_cell.length_b   1.000
_cell.length_c   1.000
_cell.angle_alpha   90.00
_cell.angle_beta   90.00
_cell.angle_gamma   90.00
#
_symmetry.space_group_name_H-M   'P 1'
#
loop_
_entity.id
_entity.type
_entity.pdbx_description
1 polymer ?
#
loop_
_entity_poly.entity_id
_entity_poly.type
_entity_poly.pdbx_seq_one_letter_code
_entity_poly.pdbx_strand_id
1 'polypeptide(L)'
;MYLNKFPTLNLLQSDHSTLNADQWSVISNLSHCYDEYGGLSRGERFMREQELLPPTMRYESPAVIDLIQMILHDGQSLYKTNQDFLSLSVDDRCILLDNTFEHTASLSSNFILYKIRLMDIPIYYNILESITNPDNLPAARRIAKRLNFDVIIMKLFLSILCFSTIGYTIYLNSPPINLSNIKEILRIQDKYTELTWRYLVYKYNYEWAIKCFSDLIRCFFAVNEAVVKTHEIQWFTNTIHSIVEDTELSLIVDD
;
A
#
# COMPACT_ATOMS: atom_id res chain seq x y z
N MET A 1 2.87 18.35 27.52
CA MET A 1 3.64 18.06 28.75
C MET A 1 3.68 16.55 28.87
N TYR A 2 4.72 15.77 28.55
CA TYR A 2 6.18 15.95 28.53
C TYR A 2 6.78 15.60 27.16
N LEU A 3 7.69 16.45 26.67
CA LEU A 3 8.64 16.11 25.60
C LEU A 3 9.79 15.32 26.26
N ASN A 4 9.76 13.99 26.17
CA ASN A 4 10.94 13.20 26.53
C ASN A 4 11.99 13.39 25.44
N LYS A 5 13.01 14.21 25.76
CA LYS A 5 14.28 14.26 25.04
C LYS A 5 14.94 12.90 25.16
N PHE A 6 15.00 12.14 24.07
CA PHE A 6 15.75 10.90 24.04
C PHE A 6 17.26 11.23 23.92
N PRO A 7 18.10 10.63 24.76
CA PRO A 7 19.54 10.80 24.66
C PRO A 7 20.02 10.16 23.35
N THR A 8 20.63 10.98 22.49
CA THR A 8 21.44 10.53 21.36
C THR A 8 22.67 9.83 21.93
N LEU A 9 22.63 8.49 21.98
CA LEU A 9 23.82 7.70 22.26
C LEU A 9 24.84 7.90 21.13
N ASN A 10 26.09 8.08 21.54
CA ASN A 10 27.23 8.37 20.68
C ASN A 10 27.57 7.14 19.83
N LEU A 11 27.19 7.16 18.55
CA LEU A 11 27.18 6.03 17.62
C LEU A 11 28.55 5.60 17.06
N LEU A 12 29.65 6.21 17.49
CA LEU A 12 30.99 5.81 17.03
C LEU A 12 31.46 4.45 17.59
N GLN A 13 30.69 3.77 18.45
CA GLN A 13 31.04 2.46 19.02
C GLN A 13 30.01 1.35 18.79
N SER A 14 28.91 1.59 18.07
CA SER A 14 27.89 0.57 17.78
C SER A 14 27.07 0.94 16.55
N ASP A 15 27.75 1.30 15.45
CA ASP A 15 27.12 1.52 14.16
C ASP A 15 26.73 0.15 13.56
N HIS A 16 25.47 -0.24 13.72
CA HIS A 16 24.88 -1.46 13.14
C HIS A 16 24.02 -1.18 11.90
N SER A 17 24.19 -0.01 11.27
CA SER A 17 23.57 0.30 9.97
C SER A 17 24.07 -0.68 8.89
N THR A 18 23.25 -1.68 8.56
CA THR A 18 23.58 -2.80 7.65
C THR A 18 23.28 -2.52 6.17
N LEU A 19 22.82 -1.32 5.80
CA LEU A 19 22.50 -0.98 4.41
C LEU A 19 23.77 -0.59 3.64
N ASN A 20 24.11 -1.36 2.61
CA ASN A 20 25.21 -1.03 1.70
C ASN A 20 24.77 -0.04 0.60
N ALA A 21 25.70 0.41 -0.23
CA ALA A 21 25.43 1.39 -1.29
C ALA A 21 24.39 0.90 -2.31
N ASP A 22 24.43 -0.38 -2.69
CA ASP A 22 23.47 -0.96 -3.64
C ASP A 22 22.06 -0.98 -3.06
N GLN A 23 21.94 -1.30 -1.76
CA GLN A 23 20.66 -1.31 -1.06
C GLN A 23 20.06 0.10 -0.94
N TRP A 24 20.89 1.12 -0.70
CA TRP A 24 20.46 2.52 -0.75
C TRP A 24 20.02 2.95 -2.16
N SER A 25 20.74 2.49 -3.19
CA SER A 25 20.36 2.74 -4.58
C SER A 25 18.98 2.15 -4.90
N VAL A 26 18.71 0.90 -4.47
CA VAL A 26 17.39 0.28 -4.63
C VAL A 26 16.30 1.07 -3.91
N ILE A 27 16.52 1.47 -2.65
CA ILE A 27 15.55 2.28 -1.89
C ILE A 27 15.31 3.63 -2.57
N SER A 28 16.35 4.27 -3.08
CA SER A 28 16.25 5.55 -3.79
C SER A 28 15.44 5.40 -5.08
N ASN A 29 15.71 4.35 -5.87
CA ASN A 29 14.95 4.09 -7.10
C ASN A 29 13.47 3.83 -6.78
N LEU A 30 13.21 3.04 -5.74
CA LEU A 30 11.85 2.75 -5.29
C LEU A 30 11.11 4.00 -4.82
N SER A 31 11.82 5.01 -4.31
CA SER A 31 11.22 6.29 -3.93
C SER A 31 10.57 7.03 -5.10
N HIS A 32 10.88 6.65 -6.35
CA HIS A 32 10.25 7.20 -7.55
C HIS A 32 9.15 6.32 -8.13
N CYS A 33 8.95 5.08 -7.61
CA CYS A 33 8.02 4.13 -8.23
C CYS A 33 6.56 4.32 -7.81
N TYR A 34 6.31 4.96 -6.68
CA TYR A 34 4.96 5.23 -6.17
C TYR A 34 4.86 6.72 -5.87
N ASP A 35 3.92 7.42 -6.51
CA ASP A 35 3.67 8.85 -6.31
C ASP A 35 2.72 9.06 -5.11
N GLU A 36 3.27 8.93 -3.90
CA GLU A 36 2.55 9.29 -2.69
C GLU A 36 2.16 10.77 -2.67
N TYR A 37 2.97 11.63 -3.30
CA TYR A 37 2.80 13.08 -3.19
C TYR A 37 1.59 13.55 -3.97
N GLY A 38 1.35 12.96 -5.15
CA GLY A 38 0.11 13.14 -5.91
C GLY A 38 -1.11 12.77 -5.08
N GLY A 39 -1.10 11.57 -4.49
CA GLY A 39 -2.21 11.08 -3.65
C GLY A 39 -2.45 11.97 -2.42
N LEU A 40 -1.39 12.32 -1.69
CA LEU A 40 -1.43 13.23 -0.54
C LEU A 40 -1.96 14.60 -0.91
N SER A 41 -1.42 15.23 -1.97
CA SER A 41 -1.83 16.56 -2.42
C SER A 41 -3.31 16.61 -2.78
N ARG A 42 -3.82 15.59 -3.48
CA ARG A 42 -5.23 15.51 -3.84
C ARG A 42 -6.11 15.23 -2.62
N GLY A 43 -5.67 14.37 -1.69
CA GLY A 43 -6.37 14.14 -0.43
C GLY A 43 -6.43 15.39 0.46
N GLU A 44 -5.35 16.14 0.55
CA GLU A 44 -5.32 17.43 1.26
C GLU A 44 -6.21 18.48 0.59
N ARG A 45 -6.25 18.51 -0.74
CA ARG A 45 -7.17 19.38 -1.49
C ARG A 45 -8.62 19.01 -1.17
N PHE A 46 -8.97 17.73 -1.24
CA PHE A 46 -10.28 17.24 -0.85
C PHE A 46 -10.63 17.68 0.57
N MET A 47 -9.72 17.51 1.54
CA MET A 47 -9.94 17.94 2.92
C MET A 47 -10.26 19.43 3.03
N ARG A 48 -9.52 20.30 2.33
CA ARG A 48 -9.80 21.74 2.29
C ARG A 48 -11.16 22.05 1.66
N GLU A 49 -11.52 21.36 0.58
CA GLU A 49 -12.83 21.52 -0.07
C GLU A 49 -13.97 21.14 0.88
N GLN A 50 -13.82 20.04 1.64
CA GLN A 50 -14.81 19.62 2.64
C GLN A 50 -14.94 20.62 3.79
N GLU A 51 -13.86 21.27 4.21
CA GLU A 51 -13.91 22.29 5.26
C GLU A 51 -14.68 23.55 4.84
N LEU A 52 -14.70 23.88 3.54
CA LEU A 52 -15.43 25.02 2.98
C LEU A 52 -16.95 24.77 2.88
N LEU A 53 -17.40 23.51 2.93
CA LEU A 53 -18.81 23.16 2.86
C LEU A 53 -19.51 23.30 4.21
N PRO A 54 -20.85 23.56 4.23
CA PRO A 54 -21.66 23.47 5.44
C PRO A 54 -21.52 22.07 6.08
N PRO A 55 -21.50 21.94 7.42
CA PRO A 55 -21.29 20.66 8.10
C PRO A 55 -22.19 19.51 7.63
N THR A 56 -23.42 19.82 7.20
CA THR A 56 -24.41 18.84 6.72
C THR A 56 -24.17 18.37 5.28
N MET A 57 -23.25 19.01 4.54
CA MET A 57 -22.90 18.68 3.15
C MET A 57 -21.48 18.11 3.04
N ARG A 58 -20.78 17.91 4.16
CA ARG A 58 -19.41 17.40 4.17
C ARG A 58 -19.40 15.89 4.00
N TYR A 59 -18.45 15.42 3.22
CA TYR A 59 -18.13 14.02 3.01
C TYR A 59 -19.28 13.21 2.41
N GLU A 60 -20.15 13.83 1.59
CA GLU A 60 -21.19 13.10 0.86
C GLU A 60 -20.62 11.87 0.13
N SER A 61 -21.37 10.77 0.13
CA SER A 61 -20.91 9.48 -0.39
C SER A 61 -20.26 9.54 -1.79
N PRO A 62 -20.80 10.26 -2.78
CA PRO A 62 -20.16 10.41 -4.10
C PRO A 62 -18.77 11.02 -4.01
N ALA A 63 -18.59 12.09 -3.21
CA ALA A 63 -17.31 12.77 -3.09
C ALA A 63 -16.24 11.88 -2.43
N VAL A 64 -16.64 11.04 -1.47
CA VAL A 64 -15.74 10.06 -0.84
C VAL A 64 -15.39 8.93 -1.80
N ILE A 65 -16.34 8.44 -2.59
CA ILE A 65 -16.08 7.44 -3.64
C ILE A 65 -15.08 8.00 -4.66
N ASP A 66 -15.32 9.21 -5.17
CA ASP A 66 -14.45 9.85 -6.17
C ASP A 66 -13.01 10.00 -5.63
N LEU A 67 -12.86 10.41 -4.36
CA LEU A 67 -11.56 10.47 -3.69
C LEU A 67 -10.88 9.10 -3.66
N ILE A 68 -11.60 8.06 -3.26
CA ILE A 68 -11.04 6.70 -3.16
C ILE A 68 -10.62 6.20 -4.53
N GLN A 69 -11.48 6.33 -5.56
CA GLN A 69 -11.18 5.89 -6.92
C GLN A 69 -9.93 6.57 -7.48
N MET A 70 -9.82 7.88 -7.28
CA MET A 70 -8.65 8.66 -7.70
C MET A 70 -7.37 8.18 -6.99
N ILE A 71 -7.42 7.84 -5.70
CA ILE A 71 -6.25 7.31 -4.97
C ILE A 71 -5.93 5.87 -5.40
N LEU A 72 -6.92 5.02 -5.64
CA LEU A 72 -6.71 3.66 -6.16
C LEU A 72 -5.96 3.69 -7.49
N HIS A 73 -6.32 4.63 -8.36
CA HIS A 73 -5.69 4.82 -9.66
C HIS A 73 -4.18 5.16 -9.55
N ASP A 74 -3.74 5.79 -8.46
CA ASP A 74 -2.32 6.07 -8.23
C ASP A 74 -1.50 4.81 -7.96
N GLY A 75 -2.14 3.75 -7.46
CA GLY A 75 -1.50 2.46 -7.18
C GLY A 75 -0.84 1.84 -8.42
N GLN A 76 -1.34 2.14 -9.62
CA GLN A 76 -0.78 1.60 -10.87
C GLN A 76 0.66 2.04 -11.13
N SER A 77 1.06 3.21 -10.60
CA SER A 77 2.40 3.77 -10.80
C SER A 77 3.49 2.77 -10.39
N LEU A 78 3.23 2.02 -9.31
CA LEU A 78 4.14 1.00 -8.80
C LEU A 78 4.44 -0.09 -9.83
N TYR A 79 3.41 -0.57 -10.54
CA TYR A 79 3.54 -1.60 -11.56
C TYR A 79 4.16 -1.06 -12.85
N LYS A 80 3.90 0.21 -13.19
CA LYS A 80 4.41 0.84 -14.42
C LYS A 80 5.86 1.32 -14.34
N THR A 81 6.43 1.43 -13.14
CA THR A 81 7.74 2.08 -12.95
C THR A 81 8.74 1.26 -12.14
N ASN A 82 8.29 0.22 -11.42
CA ASN A 82 9.20 -0.66 -10.70
C ASN A 82 10.03 -1.51 -11.67
N GLN A 83 11.34 -1.28 -11.71
CA GLN A 83 12.24 -1.93 -12.66
C GLN A 83 12.34 -3.45 -12.46
N ASP A 84 12.24 -3.93 -11.21
CA ASP A 84 12.22 -5.39 -10.98
C ASP A 84 10.93 -6.00 -11.56
N PHE A 85 9.81 -5.27 -11.51
CA PHE A 85 8.53 -5.72 -12.09
C PHE A 85 8.58 -5.71 -13.62
N LEU A 86 9.09 -4.62 -14.20
CA LEU A 86 9.27 -4.47 -15.65
C LEU A 86 10.29 -5.45 -16.23
N SER A 87 11.15 -6.05 -15.41
CA SER A 87 12.12 -7.07 -15.86
C SER A 87 11.50 -8.46 -16.09
N LEU A 88 10.25 -8.68 -15.66
CA LEU A 88 9.53 -9.94 -15.83
C LEU A 88 8.91 -10.04 -17.24
N SER A 89 8.53 -11.26 -17.65
CA SER A 89 7.77 -11.45 -18.90
C SER A 89 6.43 -10.71 -18.83
N VAL A 90 5.86 -10.33 -19.98
CA VAL A 90 4.51 -9.74 -20.06
C VAL A 90 3.50 -10.61 -19.31
N ASP A 91 3.51 -11.93 -19.56
CA ASP A 91 2.58 -12.87 -18.94
C ASP A 91 2.72 -12.87 -17.40
N ASP A 92 3.95 -12.94 -16.86
CA ASP A 92 4.16 -12.92 -15.42
C ASP A 92 3.76 -11.56 -14.81
N ARG A 93 3.97 -10.45 -15.54
CA ARG A 93 3.53 -9.10 -15.13
C ARG A 93 2.01 -9.03 -15.04
N CYS A 94 1.28 -9.40 -16.09
CA CYS A 94 -0.18 -9.43 -16.11
C CYS A 94 -0.74 -10.29 -14.97
N ILE A 95 -0.23 -11.52 -14.82
CA ILE A 95 -0.66 -12.43 -13.77
C ILE A 95 -0.41 -11.83 -12.38
N LEU A 96 0.76 -11.24 -12.11
CA LEU A 96 1.03 -10.63 -10.80
C LEU A 96 0.14 -9.41 -10.56
N LEU A 97 -0.06 -8.57 -11.58
CA LEU A 97 -0.94 -7.40 -11.49
C LEU A 97 -2.36 -7.82 -11.10
N ASP A 98 -2.97 -8.74 -11.84
CA ASP A 98 -4.30 -9.29 -11.58
C ASP A 98 -4.44 -9.80 -10.14
N ASN A 99 -3.42 -10.49 -9.65
CA ASN A 99 -3.48 -11.16 -8.35
C ASN A 99 -3.16 -10.26 -7.16
N THR A 100 -2.47 -9.13 -7.38
CA THR A 100 -1.92 -8.32 -6.28
C THR A 100 -2.40 -6.87 -6.27
N PHE A 101 -2.97 -6.37 -7.36
CA PHE A 101 -3.34 -4.95 -7.49
C PHE A 101 -4.37 -4.52 -6.44
N GLU A 102 -5.39 -5.34 -6.18
CA GLU A 102 -6.42 -5.00 -5.19
C GLU A 102 -5.80 -4.80 -3.79
N HIS A 103 -4.87 -5.66 -3.38
CA HIS A 103 -4.17 -5.54 -2.09
C HIS A 103 -3.26 -4.33 -2.03
N THR A 104 -2.48 -4.08 -3.09
CA THR A 104 -1.56 -2.94 -3.13
C THR A 104 -2.31 -1.62 -3.19
N ALA A 105 -3.38 -1.53 -3.98
CA ALA A 105 -4.25 -0.36 -4.07
C ALA A 105 -5.04 -0.13 -2.77
N SER A 106 -5.54 -1.20 -2.15
CA SER A 106 -6.23 -1.10 -0.84
C SER A 106 -5.28 -0.61 0.25
N LEU A 107 -4.07 -1.18 0.35
CA LEU A 107 -3.11 -0.73 1.35
C LEU A 107 -2.64 0.71 1.09
N SER A 108 -2.30 1.05 -0.16
CA SER A 108 -1.82 2.39 -0.53
C SER A 108 -2.89 3.47 -0.30
N SER A 109 -4.15 3.20 -0.67
CA SER A 109 -5.25 4.11 -0.39
C SER A 109 -5.46 4.32 1.10
N ASN A 110 -5.47 3.25 1.90
CA ASN A 110 -5.57 3.37 3.35
C ASN A 110 -4.40 4.20 3.93
N PHE A 111 -3.18 4.05 3.40
CA PHE A 111 -2.03 4.86 3.81
C PHE A 111 -2.23 6.35 3.53
N ILE A 112 -2.68 6.72 2.33
CA ILE A 112 -2.95 8.13 1.99
C ILE A 112 -4.06 8.70 2.87
N LEU A 113 -5.17 7.98 3.02
CA LEU A 113 -6.31 8.39 3.84
C LEU A 113 -5.94 8.54 5.32
N TYR A 114 -5.03 7.70 5.83
CA TYR A 114 -4.45 7.84 7.15
C TYR A 114 -3.59 9.11 7.27
N LYS A 115 -2.71 9.38 6.30
CA LYS A 115 -1.80 10.55 6.32
C LYS A 115 -2.54 11.88 6.25
N ILE A 116 -3.63 11.97 5.49
CA ILE A 116 -4.48 13.17 5.44
C ILE A 116 -5.45 13.26 6.63
N ARG A 117 -5.39 12.31 7.57
CA ARG A 117 -6.22 12.24 8.78
C ARG A 117 -7.72 12.10 8.52
N LEU A 118 -8.14 11.67 7.33
CA LEU A 118 -9.56 11.42 7.04
C LEU A 118 -10.12 10.31 7.95
N MET A 119 -9.29 9.33 8.27
CA MET A 119 -9.62 8.24 9.20
C MET A 119 -9.79 8.69 10.66
N ASP A 120 -9.36 9.91 11.03
CA ASP A 120 -9.62 10.45 12.38
C ASP A 120 -11.06 10.99 12.50
N ILE A 121 -11.78 11.14 11.39
CA ILE A 121 -13.07 11.82 11.33
C ILE A 121 -14.20 10.80 11.51
N PRO A 122 -15.01 10.87 12.58
CA PRO A 122 -16.06 9.88 12.83
C PRO A 122 -17.07 9.75 11.70
N ILE A 123 -17.44 10.87 11.06
CA ILE A 123 -18.41 10.87 9.96
C ILE A 123 -17.92 10.07 8.76
N TYR A 124 -16.61 10.08 8.48
CA TYR A 124 -16.01 9.30 7.39
C TYR A 124 -16.31 7.82 7.54
N TYR A 125 -16.29 7.27 8.77
CA TYR A 125 -16.63 5.87 8.98
C TYR A 125 -18.11 5.57 8.74
N ASN A 126 -19.02 6.49 9.04
CA ASN A 126 -20.45 6.31 8.74
C ASN A 126 -20.68 6.30 7.23
N ILE A 127 -19.97 7.15 6.49
CA ILE A 127 -20.04 7.18 5.02
C ILE A 127 -19.40 5.93 4.43
N LEU A 128 -18.23 5.53 4.94
CA LEU A 128 -17.57 4.29 4.53
C LEU A 128 -18.50 3.10 4.75
N GLU A 129 -19.23 3.05 5.86
CA GLU A 129 -20.27 2.05 6.11
C GLU A 129 -21.34 2.03 5.02
N SER A 130 -21.81 3.21 4.61
CA SER A 130 -22.89 3.37 3.64
C SER A 130 -22.50 3.03 2.20
N ILE A 131 -21.24 3.26 1.82
CA ILE A 131 -20.72 2.99 0.46
C ILE A 131 -20.05 1.63 0.36
N THR A 132 -19.84 0.95 1.49
CA THR A 132 -19.29 -0.39 1.56
C THR A 132 -20.27 -1.31 2.31
N ASN A 133 -19.74 -2.30 3.03
CA ASN A 133 -20.48 -3.18 3.92
C ASN A 133 -20.00 -2.88 5.35
N PRO A 134 -20.90 -2.80 6.36
CA PRO A 134 -20.51 -2.70 7.77
C PRO A 134 -19.39 -3.64 8.22
N ASP A 135 -19.30 -4.83 7.64
CA ASP A 135 -18.27 -5.83 7.92
C ASP A 135 -16.85 -5.39 7.52
N ASN A 136 -16.71 -4.38 6.65
CA ASN A 136 -15.44 -3.79 6.24
C ASN A 136 -14.85 -2.81 7.27
N LEU A 137 -15.70 -2.15 8.07
CA LEU A 137 -15.24 -1.13 9.02
C LEU A 137 -14.21 -1.65 10.04
N PRO A 138 -14.39 -2.84 10.65
CA PRO A 138 -13.40 -3.37 11.59
C PRO A 138 -12.03 -3.58 10.93
N ALA A 139 -11.99 -4.03 9.68
CA ALA A 139 -10.76 -4.24 8.94
C ALA A 139 -10.08 -2.91 8.62
N ALA A 140 -10.82 -1.92 8.08
CA ALA A 140 -10.32 -0.57 7.81
C ALA A 140 -9.73 0.09 9.07
N ARG A 141 -10.43 0.02 10.21
CA ARG A 141 -9.92 0.54 11.51
C ARG A 141 -8.66 -0.19 11.97
N ARG A 142 -8.57 -1.49 11.75
CA ARG A 142 -7.39 -2.31 12.08
C ARG A 142 -6.19 -1.96 11.23
N ILE A 143 -6.40 -1.66 9.95
CA ILE A 143 -5.37 -1.16 9.02
C ILE A 143 -4.89 0.22 9.50
N ALA A 144 -5.82 1.17 9.68
CA ALA A 144 -5.51 2.54 10.11
C ALA A 144 -4.62 2.61 11.38
N LYS A 145 -4.91 1.77 12.38
CA LYS A 145 -4.14 1.70 13.64
C LYS A 145 -2.69 1.22 13.45
N ARG A 146 -2.38 0.59 12.32
CA ARG A 146 -1.07 0.00 12.02
C ARG A 146 -0.28 0.81 11.00
N LEU A 147 -0.89 1.77 10.30
CA LEU A 147 -0.24 2.58 9.26
C LEU A 147 0.66 3.72 9.79
N ASN A 148 1.20 3.58 11.00
CA ASN A 148 2.14 4.55 11.55
C ASN A 148 3.58 4.29 11.06
N PHE A 149 3.75 4.14 9.75
CA PHE A 149 5.05 3.98 9.11
C PHE A 149 5.37 5.22 8.28
N ASP A 150 6.66 5.41 7.99
CA ASP A 150 7.08 6.37 6.98
C ASP A 150 6.84 5.83 5.57
N VAL A 151 7.00 6.71 4.59
CA VAL A 151 6.71 6.38 3.20
C VAL A 151 7.69 5.39 2.56
N ILE A 152 8.94 5.34 3.01
CA ILE A 152 9.91 4.38 2.48
C ILE A 152 9.52 2.97 2.90
N ILE A 153 9.15 2.77 4.16
CA ILE A 153 8.62 1.49 4.65
C ILE A 153 7.36 1.10 3.86
N MET A 154 6.48 2.07 3.62
CA MET A 154 5.27 1.83 2.85
C MET A 154 5.58 1.35 1.42
N LYS A 155 6.51 2.01 0.74
CA LYS A 155 6.95 1.64 -0.63
C LYS A 155 7.59 0.27 -0.68
N LEU A 156 8.47 -0.04 0.27
CA LEU A 156 9.08 -1.37 0.39
C LEU A 156 8.01 -2.43 0.64
N PHE A 157 7.03 -2.15 1.50
CA PHE A 157 5.95 -3.08 1.79
C PHE A 157 5.00 -3.29 0.61
N LEU A 158 4.65 -2.23 -0.13
CA LEU A 158 3.91 -2.36 -1.38
C LEU A 158 4.67 -3.20 -2.41
N SER A 159 5.99 -3.06 -2.48
CA SER A 159 6.82 -3.89 -3.37
C SER A 159 6.74 -5.36 -2.98
N ILE A 160 6.82 -5.69 -1.68
CA ILE A 160 6.64 -7.08 -1.21
C ILE A 160 5.28 -7.65 -1.66
N LEU A 161 4.22 -6.84 -1.64
CA LEU A 161 2.89 -7.26 -2.07
C LEU A 161 2.79 -7.46 -3.59
N CYS A 162 3.38 -6.58 -4.40
CA CYS A 162 3.40 -6.71 -5.86
C CYS A 162 4.00 -8.04 -6.34
N PHE A 163 5.00 -8.56 -5.64
CA PHE A 163 5.67 -9.82 -5.99
C PHE A 163 5.15 -11.02 -5.19
N SER A 164 3.99 -10.90 -4.54
CA SER A 164 3.45 -12.03 -3.82
C SER A 164 2.90 -13.09 -4.74
N THR A 165 3.35 -14.31 -4.50
CA THR A 165 2.87 -15.52 -5.17
C THR A 165 1.76 -16.22 -4.38
N ILE A 166 1.37 -15.69 -3.22
CA ILE A 166 0.23 -16.21 -2.48
C ILE A 166 -1.02 -15.68 -3.18
N GLY A 167 -1.78 -16.59 -3.80
CA GLY A 167 -3.13 -16.27 -4.27
C GLY A 167 -3.96 -15.77 -3.10
N TYR A 168 -4.17 -14.46 -3.04
CA TYR A 168 -4.88 -13.82 -1.94
C TYR A 168 -6.38 -14.12 -1.93
N THR A 169 -6.87 -14.72 -3.01
CA THR A 169 -8.26 -15.05 -3.29
C THR A 169 -8.52 -16.53 -3.02
N ILE A 170 -8.39 -16.97 -1.76
CA ILE A 170 -8.66 -18.36 -1.33
C ILE A 170 -10.16 -18.73 -1.38
N TYR A 171 -11.06 -17.83 -1.81
CA TYR A 171 -12.50 -18.10 -1.84
C TYR A 171 -13.10 -18.36 -3.22
N LEU A 172 -12.32 -18.22 -4.30
CA LEU A 172 -12.74 -18.62 -5.64
C LEU A 172 -11.90 -19.81 -6.07
N ASN A 173 -12.52 -20.78 -6.74
CA ASN A 173 -11.85 -21.94 -7.37
C ASN A 173 -11.00 -21.47 -8.57
N SER A 174 -10.07 -20.55 -8.33
CA SER A 174 -9.18 -20.05 -9.36
C SER A 174 -8.14 -21.12 -9.68
N PRO A 175 -7.82 -21.33 -10.96
CA PRO A 175 -6.73 -22.22 -11.34
C PRO A 175 -5.42 -21.74 -10.69
N PRO A 176 -4.48 -22.66 -10.44
CA PRO A 176 -3.19 -22.30 -9.87
C PRO A 176 -2.50 -21.24 -10.74
N ILE A 177 -1.95 -20.22 -10.07
CA ILE A 177 -1.19 -19.14 -10.71
C ILE A 177 -0.01 -19.76 -11.47
N ASN A 178 -0.04 -19.70 -12.79
CA ASN A 178 0.98 -20.32 -13.64
C ASN A 178 2.06 -19.30 -14.02
N LEU A 179 2.91 -18.96 -13.05
CA LEU A 179 4.06 -18.08 -13.27
C LEU A 179 5.20 -18.84 -13.95
N SER A 180 5.67 -18.31 -15.07
CA SER A 180 6.76 -18.91 -15.86
C SER A 180 8.10 -18.88 -15.12
N ASN A 181 8.37 -17.82 -14.35
CA ASN A 181 9.61 -17.68 -13.58
C ASN A 181 9.38 -17.38 -12.08
N ILE A 182 8.63 -18.27 -11.41
CA ILE A 182 8.35 -18.15 -9.97
C ILE A 182 9.61 -17.99 -9.09
N LYS A 183 10.75 -18.58 -9.48
CA LYS A 183 12.00 -18.48 -8.72
C LYS A 183 12.53 -17.06 -8.69
N GLU A 184 12.49 -16.36 -9.81
CA GLU A 184 12.92 -14.98 -9.90
C GLU A 184 12.00 -14.05 -9.12
N ILE A 185 10.68 -14.26 -9.21
CA ILE A 185 9.68 -13.49 -8.48
C ILE A 185 9.89 -13.61 -6.96
N LEU A 186 10.08 -14.83 -6.46
CA LEU A 186 10.38 -15.07 -5.04
C LEU A 186 11.70 -14.43 -4.61
N ARG A 187 12.73 -14.43 -5.48
CA ARG A 187 14.02 -13.76 -5.22
C ARG A 187 13.85 -12.26 -5.09
N ILE A 188 13.04 -11.64 -5.95
CA ILE A 188 12.72 -10.21 -5.89
C ILE A 188 11.92 -9.90 -4.61
N GLN A 189 10.93 -10.71 -4.26
CA GLN A 189 10.14 -10.54 -3.04
C GLN A 189 11.02 -10.63 -1.77
N ASP A 190 11.94 -11.59 -1.73
CA ASP A 190 12.88 -11.77 -0.62
C ASP A 190 13.84 -10.57 -0.50
N LYS A 191 14.36 -10.07 -1.63
CA LYS A 191 15.16 -8.83 -1.70
C LYS A 191 14.43 -7.65 -1.03
N TYR A 192 13.15 -7.42 -1.34
CA TYR A 192 12.38 -6.33 -0.72
C TYR A 192 12.07 -6.59 0.77
N THR A 193 11.88 -7.85 1.16
CA THR A 193 11.67 -8.24 2.56
C THR A 193 12.93 -7.98 3.39
N GLU A 194 14.10 -8.37 2.89
CA GLU A 194 15.39 -8.11 3.52
C GLU A 194 15.66 -6.61 3.63
N LEU A 195 15.42 -5.84 2.54
CA LEU A 195 15.57 -4.39 2.54
C LEU A 195 14.66 -3.71 3.57
N THR A 196 13.42 -4.17 3.70
CA THR A 196 12.47 -3.68 4.72
C THR A 196 13.03 -3.89 6.11
N TRP A 197 13.49 -5.11 6.41
CA TRP A 197 14.07 -5.42 7.71
C TRP A 197 15.29 -4.57 8.03
N ARG A 198 16.26 -4.49 7.10
CA ARG A 198 17.48 -3.68 7.28
C ARG A 198 17.16 -2.20 7.44
N TYR A 199 16.21 -1.66 6.67
CA TYR A 199 15.79 -0.27 6.79
C TYR A 199 15.10 0.01 8.14
N LEU A 200 14.29 -0.92 8.65
CA LEU A 200 13.69 -0.80 9.98
C LEU A 200 14.76 -0.78 11.09
N VAL A 201 15.78 -1.63 11.00
CA VAL A 201 16.90 -1.67 11.97
C VAL A 201 17.80 -0.45 11.84
N TYR A 202 17.94 0.11 10.63
CA TYR A 202 18.65 1.38 10.42
C TYR A 202 17.88 2.56 11.05
N LYS A 203 16.57 2.63 10.79
CA LYS A 203 15.74 3.77 11.18
C LYS A 203 15.33 3.74 12.65
N TYR A 204 15.12 2.55 13.19
CA TYR A 204 14.68 2.31 14.55
C TYR A 204 15.66 1.39 15.27
N ASN A 205 15.64 1.39 16.60
CA ASN A 205 16.38 0.36 17.33
C ASN A 205 15.75 -1.04 17.09
N TYR A 206 16.48 -2.08 17.43
CA TYR A 206 16.08 -3.48 17.19
C TYR A 206 14.70 -3.83 17.75
N GLU A 207 14.37 -3.38 18.96
CA GLU A 207 13.07 -3.63 19.61
C GLU A 207 11.91 -3.01 18.81
N TRP A 208 12.06 -1.75 18.42
CA TRP A 208 11.08 -1.06 17.60
C TRP A 208 10.99 -1.64 16.19
N ALA A 209 12.12 -2.06 15.60
CA ALA A 209 12.14 -2.73 14.30
C ALA A 209 11.30 -4.02 14.31
N ILE A 210 11.44 -4.86 15.35
CA ILE A 210 10.61 -6.07 15.52
C ILE A 210 9.13 -5.71 15.60
N LYS A 211 8.79 -4.70 16.41
CA LYS A 211 7.39 -4.28 16.58
C LYS A 211 6.81 -3.77 15.26
N CYS A 212 7.53 -2.90 14.55
CA CYS A 212 7.13 -2.39 13.26
C CYS A 212 6.97 -3.51 12.23
N PHE A 213 7.93 -4.44 12.14
CA PHE A 213 7.84 -5.58 11.22
C PHE A 213 6.63 -6.48 11.54
N SER A 214 6.37 -6.74 12.82
CA SER A 214 5.19 -7.47 13.26
C SER A 214 3.89 -6.74 12.90
N ASP A 215 3.87 -5.41 12.99
CA ASP A 215 2.71 -4.60 12.63
C ASP A 215 2.49 -4.55 11.11
N LEU A 216 3.55 -4.60 10.28
CA LEU A 216 3.43 -4.79 8.83
C LEU A 216 2.74 -6.12 8.49
N ILE A 217 3.16 -7.22 9.12
CA ILE A 217 2.54 -8.54 8.93
C ILE A 217 1.07 -8.54 9.39
N ARG A 218 0.75 -7.89 10.51
CA ARG A 218 -0.65 -7.77 10.95
C ARG A 218 -1.46 -6.85 10.04
N CYS A 219 -0.83 -5.83 9.46
CA CYS A 219 -1.45 -4.96 8.47
C CYS A 219 -1.79 -5.75 7.21
N PHE A 220 -0.87 -6.59 6.74
CA PHE A 220 -1.07 -7.49 5.63
C PHE A 220 -2.31 -8.38 5.80
N PHE A 221 -2.44 -9.06 6.94
CA PHE A 221 -3.62 -9.89 7.20
C PHE A 221 -4.92 -9.08 7.25
N ALA A 222 -4.86 -7.86 7.79
CA ALA A 222 -6.02 -6.97 7.83
C ALA A 222 -6.43 -6.47 6.44
N VAL A 223 -5.46 -6.20 5.55
CA VAL A 223 -5.72 -5.88 4.14
C VAL A 223 -6.34 -7.08 3.45
N ASN A 224 -5.81 -8.28 3.66
CA ASN A 224 -6.39 -9.48 3.05
C ASN A 224 -7.84 -9.70 3.46
N GLU A 225 -8.15 -9.54 4.76
CA GLU A 225 -9.53 -9.59 5.24
C GLU A 225 -10.41 -8.50 4.62
N ALA A 226 -9.89 -7.27 4.49
CA ALA A 226 -10.63 -6.18 3.85
C ALA A 226 -10.92 -6.49 2.39
N VAL A 227 -9.93 -6.94 1.61
CA VAL A 227 -10.07 -7.30 0.19
C VAL A 227 -11.15 -8.36 -0.01
N VAL A 228 -11.12 -9.44 0.77
CA VAL A 228 -12.14 -10.49 0.70
C VAL A 228 -13.57 -9.94 0.87
N LYS A 229 -13.74 -8.97 1.76
CA LYS A 229 -15.03 -8.36 2.08
C LYS A 229 -15.40 -7.21 1.14
N THR A 230 -14.43 -6.56 0.48
CA THR A 230 -14.69 -5.52 -0.52
C THR A 230 -14.97 -6.09 -1.90
N HIS A 231 -14.60 -7.34 -2.16
CA HIS A 231 -14.85 -8.01 -3.43
C HIS A 231 -16.35 -8.08 -3.80
N GLU A 232 -17.24 -8.03 -2.79
CA GLU A 232 -18.70 -7.99 -2.96
C GLU A 232 -19.24 -6.60 -3.36
N ILE A 233 -18.39 -5.56 -3.40
CA ILE A 233 -18.78 -4.17 -3.64
C ILE A 233 -18.56 -3.80 -5.11
N GLN A 234 -19.65 -3.73 -5.88
CA GLN A 234 -19.58 -3.58 -7.34
C GLN A 234 -18.78 -2.36 -7.82
N TRP A 235 -18.96 -1.17 -7.23
CA TRP A 235 -18.26 0.03 -7.70
C TRP A 235 -16.74 -0.08 -7.49
N PHE A 236 -16.33 -0.74 -6.40
CA PHE A 236 -14.93 -0.96 -6.05
C PHE A 236 -14.32 -1.99 -6.99
N THR A 237 -14.95 -3.15 -7.14
CA THR A 237 -14.50 -4.21 -8.05
C THR A 237 -14.42 -3.73 -9.50
N ASN A 238 -15.40 -2.95 -9.98
CA ASN A 238 -15.37 -2.36 -11.32
C ASN A 238 -14.19 -1.40 -11.50
N THR A 239 -13.89 -0.61 -10.47
CA THR A 239 -12.77 0.34 -10.50
C THR A 239 -11.44 -0.42 -10.54
N ILE A 240 -11.30 -1.47 -9.73
CA ILE A 240 -10.11 -2.34 -9.71
C ILE A 240 -9.90 -3.00 -11.07
N HIS A 241 -10.92 -3.65 -11.64
CA HIS A 241 -10.81 -4.28 -12.96
C HIS A 241 -10.44 -3.27 -14.05
N SER A 242 -11.08 -2.09 -14.08
CA SER A 242 -10.74 -1.05 -15.05
C SER A 242 -9.28 -0.61 -14.96
N ILE A 243 -8.76 -0.41 -13.74
CA ILE A 243 -7.36 0.01 -13.57
C ILE A 243 -6.39 -1.10 -13.98
N VAL A 244 -6.72 -2.35 -13.65
CA VAL A 244 -5.93 -3.51 -14.04
C VAL A 244 -5.88 -3.61 -15.57
N GLU A 245 -7.03 -3.62 -16.26
CA GLU A 245 -7.12 -3.65 -17.72
C GLU A 245 -6.32 -2.50 -18.37
N ASP A 246 -6.49 -1.26 -17.89
CA ASP A 246 -5.75 -0.09 -18.40
C ASP A 246 -4.23 -0.22 -18.18
N THR A 247 -3.83 -0.85 -17.06
CA THR A 247 -2.43 -1.06 -16.73
C THR A 247 -1.82 -2.15 -17.59
N GLU A 248 -2.50 -3.28 -17.78
CA GLU A 248 -2.07 -4.35 -18.69
C GLU A 248 -1.87 -3.84 -20.10
N LEU A 249 -2.84 -3.07 -20.63
CA LEU A 249 -2.73 -2.47 -21.97
C LEU A 249 -1.49 -1.59 -22.09
N SER A 250 -1.18 -0.78 -21.07
CA SER A 250 0.04 0.04 -21.10
C SER A 250 1.32 -0.78 -21.04
N LEU A 251 1.34 -1.89 -20.30
CA LEU A 251 2.51 -2.77 -20.18
C LEU A 251 2.81 -3.54 -21.48
N ILE A 252 1.80 -3.75 -22.32
CA ILE A 252 1.94 -4.42 -23.62
C ILE A 252 2.42 -3.45 -24.70
N VAL A 253 2.00 -2.18 -24.65
CA VAL A 253 2.32 -1.17 -25.68
C VAL A 253 3.76 -0.64 -25.55
N ASP A 254 4.33 -0.67 -24.34
CA ASP A 254 5.68 -0.17 -24.05
C ASP A 254 6.81 -1.21 -24.28
N ASP A 255 6.47 -2.45 -24.67
CA ASP A 255 7.40 -3.55 -25.03
C ASP A 255 7.73 -3.57 -26.55
#